data_AF-A0A1B8Y5Q5-F1
#
_entry.id   AF-A0A1B8Y5Q5-F1
#
_cell.length_a   1.000
_cell.length_b   1.000
_cell.length_c   1.000
_cell.angle_alpha   90.00
_cell.angle_beta   90.00
_cell.angle_gamma   90.00
#
_symmetry.space_group_name_H-M   'P 1'
#
loop_
_entity.id
_entity.type
_entity.pdbx_description
1 polymer ?
#
loop_
_entity_poly.entity_id
_entity_poly.type
_entity_poly.pdbx_seq_one_letter_code
_entity_poly.pdbx_strand_id
1 'polypeptide(L)' 'DPVVADAVSCLRKAAKDVSSVYTQALLAYTFTLSNDTELREMLLAKLEEKAVMNGM' A
#
# COMPACT_ATOMS: atom_id res chain seq x y z
N ASP A 1 1.14 3.10 -19.85
CA ASP A 1 2.49 3.65 -20.01
C ASP A 1 3.49 2.61 -19.51
N PRO A 2 4.49 2.21 -20.32
CA PRO A 2 5.42 1.15 -19.96
C PRO A 2 6.24 1.46 -18.69
N VAL A 3 6.62 2.73 -18.48
CA VAL A 3 7.35 3.16 -17.28
C VAL A 3 6.47 3.02 -16.03
N VAL A 4 5.19 3.39 -16.14
CA VAL A 4 4.22 3.22 -15.05
C VAL A 4 4.00 1.74 -14.74
N ALA A 5 3.87 0.89 -15.76
CA ALA A 5 3.66 -0.55 -15.58
C ALA A 5 4.85 -1.22 -14.87
N ASP A 6 6.08 -0.89 -15.27
CA ASP A 6 7.30 -1.43 -14.66
C ASP A 6 7.48 -0.94 -13.22
N ALA A 7 7.21 0.35 -12.96
CA ALA A 7 7.23 0.91 -11.62
C ALA A 7 6.23 0.20 -10.70
N VAL A 8 4.97 0.04 -11.14
CA VAL A 8 3.93 -0.67 -10.36
C VAL A 8 4.34 -2.12 -10.11
N SER A 9 4.92 -2.81 -11.10
CA SER A 9 5.43 -4.18 -10.95
C SER A 9 6.52 -4.28 -9.86
N CYS A 10 7.42 -3.30 -9.78
CA CYS A 10 8.40 -3.20 -8.71
C CYS A 10 7.74 -2.99 -7.34
N LEU A 11 6.78 -2.07 -7.26
CA LEU A 11 6.05 -1.77 -6.02
C LEU A 11 5.25 -2.98 -5.50
N ARG A 12 4.65 -3.77 -6.40
CA ARG A 12 3.93 -5.02 -6.04
C ARG A 12 4.82 -6.00 -5.28
N LYS A 13 6.09 -6.11 -5.68
CA LYS A 13 7.07 -6.98 -5.02
C LYS A 13 7.42 -6.44 -3.62
N ALA A 14 7.66 -5.14 -3.51
CA ALA A 14 8.03 -4.49 -2.25
C ALA A 14 6.87 -4.43 -1.22
N ALA A 15 5.62 -4.40 -1.67
CA ALA A 15 4.44 -4.24 -0.81
C ALA A 15 4.29 -5.32 0.27
N LYS A 16 4.83 -6.52 0.04
CA LYS A 16 4.75 -7.63 0.99
C LYS A 16 5.64 -7.41 2.22
N ASP A 17 6.82 -6.82 2.02
CA ASP A 17 7.88 -6.71 3.03
C ASP A 17 7.96 -5.34 3.71
N VAL A 18 7.23 -4.35 3.18
CA VAL A 18 7.25 -2.98 3.72
C VAL A 18 6.62 -2.88 5.11
N SER A 19 7.34 -2.27 6.04
CA SER A 19 6.96 -2.14 7.46
C SER A 19 6.62 -0.70 7.89
N SER A 20 7.12 0.32 7.18
CA SER A 20 6.85 1.73 7.46
C SER A 20 5.37 2.08 7.23
N VAL A 21 4.70 2.67 8.23
CA VAL A 21 3.31 3.15 8.13
C VAL A 21 3.14 4.13 6.97
N TYR A 22 4.07 5.08 6.85
CA TYR A 22 4.04 6.07 5.78
C TYR A 22 4.10 5.42 4.39
N THR A 23 5.02 4.48 4.20
CA THR A 23 5.19 3.80 2.92
C THR A 23 4.00 2.88 2.61
N GLN A 24 3.42 2.22 3.63
CA GLN A 24 2.20 1.43 3.48
C GLN A 24 1.01 2.28 2.99
N ALA A 25 0.82 3.47 3.55
CA ALA A 25 -0.25 4.39 3.14
C ALA A 25 -0.08 4.88 1.69
N LEU A 26 1.13 5.25 1.30
CA LEU A 26 1.42 5.65 -0.08
C LEU A 26 1.14 4.51 -1.07
N LEU A 27 1.59 3.30 -0.76
CA LEU A 27 1.36 2.14 -1.63
C LEU A 27 -0.12 1.77 -1.74
N ALA A 28 -0.90 1.89 -0.65
CA ALA A 28 -2.34 1.64 -0.70
C ALA A 28 -3.05 2.63 -1.65
N TYR A 29 -2.65 3.90 -1.62
CA TYR A 29 -3.13 4.90 -2.57
C TYR A 29 -2.69 4.58 -4.01
N THR A 30 -1.41 4.27 -4.23
CA THR A 30 -0.89 3.89 -5.55
C THR A 30 -1.63 2.68 -6.13
N PHE A 31 -1.89 1.64 -5.34
CA PHE A 31 -2.62 0.46 -5.79
C PHE A 31 -4.10 0.71 -6.03
N THR A 32 -4.69 1.69 -5.36
CA THR A 32 -6.02 2.19 -5.72
C THR A 32 -6.02 2.78 -7.13
N LEU A 33 -5.01 3.59 -7.47
CA LEU A 33 -4.87 4.18 -8.81
C LEU A 33 -4.56 3.13 -9.89
N SER A 34 -3.81 2.08 -9.56
CA SER A 34 -3.52 0.97 -10.49
C SER A 34 -4.58 -0.14 -10.49
N ASN A 35 -5.70 0.06 -9.79
CA ASN A 35 -6.81 -0.89 -9.67
C ASN A 35 -6.41 -2.28 -9.12
N ASP A 36 -5.41 -2.32 -8.23
CA ASP A 36 -4.90 -3.52 -7.57
C ASP A 36 -5.50 -3.63 -6.16
N THR A 37 -6.68 -4.24 -6.10
CA THR A 37 -7.51 -4.25 -4.89
C THR A 37 -6.96 -5.17 -3.79
N GLU A 38 -6.31 -6.27 -4.17
CA GLU A 38 -5.75 -7.25 -3.23
C GLU A 38 -4.62 -6.64 -2.40
N LEU A 39 -3.64 -6.01 -3.07
CA LEU A 39 -2.52 -5.37 -2.37
C LEU A 39 -2.97 -4.13 -1.60
N ARG A 40 -3.95 -3.38 -2.12
CA ARG A 40 -4.58 -2.28 -1.39
C ARG A 40 -5.18 -2.77 -0.08
N GLU A 41 -6.01 -3.80 -0.09
CA GLU A 41 -6.68 -4.33 1.10
C GLU A 41 -5.69 -4.89 2.11
N MET A 42 -4.66 -5.60 1.65
CA MET A 42 -3.58 -6.09 2.52
C MET A 42 -2.85 -4.94 3.23
N LEU A 43 -2.57 -3.83 2.54
CA LEU A 43 -1.91 -2.67 3.15
C LEU A 43 -2.82 -1.91 4.10
N LEU A 44 -4.12 -1.77 3.77
CA LEU A 44 -5.09 -1.15 4.66
C LEU A 44 -5.23 -1.94 5.96
N ALA A 45 -5.30 -3.27 5.90
CA ALA A 45 -5.33 -4.11 7.10
C ALA A 45 -4.09 -3.87 8.00
N LYS A 46 -2.89 -3.83 7.41
CA LYS A 46 -1.64 -3.52 8.15
C LYS A 46 -1.62 -2.11 8.76
N LEU A 47 -2.32 -1.14 8.15
CA LEU A 47 -2.43 0.23 8.65
C LEU A 47 -3.42 0.32 9.80
N GLU A 48 -4.57 -0.36 9.70
CA GLU A 48 -5.57 -0.46 10.77
C GLU A 48 -4.97 -1.08 12.04
N GLU A 49 -4.14 -2.13 11.91
CA GLU A 49 -3.42 -2.73 13.04
C GLU A 49 -2.52 -1.72 13.79
N LYS A 50 -2.06 -0.67 13.11
CA LYS A 50 -1.15 0.34 13.66
C LYS A 50 -1.85 1.67 13.96
N ALA A 51 -3.15 1.75 13.70
CA ALA A 51 -3.91 2.97 13.88
C ALA A 51 -3.96 3.31 15.37
N VAL A 52 -3.62 4.55 15.70
CA VAL A 52 -3.77 5.09 17.06
C VAL A 52 -5.01 5.98 17.06
N MET A 53 -6.07 5.53 17.74
CA MET A 53 -7.25 6.35 18.00
C MET A 53 -7.08 7.10 19.32
N ASN A 54 -6.68 8.37 19.24
CA ASN A 54 -6.69 9.24 20.41
C ASN A 54 -8.11 9.82 20.59
N GLY A 55 -8.93 9.08 21.33
CA GLY A 55 -10.30 9.48 21.63
C GLY A 55 -11.02 8.46 22.51
N MET A 56 -10.78 8.55 23.82
CA MET A 56 -11.75 8.21 24.87
C MET A 56 -11.96 9.45 25.72
#